data_AF-A0A6P2HDV9-F1
#
_entry.id   AF-A0A6P2HDV9-F1
#
_cell.length_a   1.000
_cell.length_b   1.000
_cell.length_c   1.000
_cell.angle_alpha   90.00
_cell.angle_beta   90.00
_cell.angle_gamma   90.00
#
_symmetry.space_group_name_H-M   'P 1'
#
loop_
_entity.id
_entity.type
_entity.pdbx_description
1 polymer ?
#
loop_
_entity_poly.entity_id
_entity_poly.type
_entity_poly.pdbx_seq_one_letter_code
_entity_poly.pdbx_strand_id
1 'polypeptide(L)'
;MTLVALACLMAGLAASLWLASFLLYASLRINPLHAGMWGWLDAVLMWRDGLMPNVGRKLVGAALFGVFVSLGGPVLGVHALWVSSRRRHLYGSARFANEAEIRRAGLL
;
A
#
# COMPACT_ATOMS: atom_id res chain seq x y z
N MET A 1 -0.62 20.70 7.97
CA MET A 1 0.37 19.76 7.40
C MET A 1 0.54 18.52 8.28
N THR A 2 0.83 18.66 9.57
CA THR A 2 0.98 17.52 10.51
C THR A 2 -0.25 16.63 10.62
N LEU A 3 -1.45 17.22 10.78
CA LEU A 3 -2.72 16.50 10.88
C LEU A 3 -3.06 15.68 9.62
N VAL A 4 -2.78 16.24 8.43
CA VAL A 4 -3.00 15.57 7.15
C VAL A 4 -2.03 14.39 6.98
N ALA A 5 -0.76 14.60 7.31
CA ALA A 5 0.23 13.53 7.27
C ALA A 5 -0.15 12.38 8.22
N LEU A 6 -0.60 12.70 9.44
CA LEU A 6 -1.07 11.70 10.40
C LEU A 6 -2.30 10.94 9.88
N ALA A 7 -3.27 11.64 9.30
CA ALA A 7 -4.45 11.00 8.72
C ALA A 7 -4.09 10.04 7.57
N CYS A 8 -3.17 10.44 6.69
CA CYS A 8 -2.66 9.57 5.61
C CYS A 8 -1.92 8.35 6.16
N LEU A 9 -1.10 8.52 7.20
CA LEU A 9 -0.42 7.41 7.86
C LEU A 9 -1.41 6.43 8.48
N MET A 10 -2.41 6.94 9.21
CA MET A 10 -3.45 6.11 9.83
C MET A 10 -4.29 5.37 8.77
N ALA A 11 -4.65 6.03 7.67
CA ALA A 11 -5.35 5.40 6.56
C ALA A 11 -4.51 4.32 5.88
N GLY A 12 -3.22 4.56 5.67
CA GLY A 12 -2.29 3.56 5.13
C GLY A 12 -2.11 2.36 6.03
N LEU A 13 -2.00 2.57 7.34
CA LEU A 13 -1.97 1.52 8.36
C LEU A 13 -3.25 0.70 8.36
N ALA A 14 -4.41 1.36 8.36
CA ALA A 14 -5.71 0.71 8.29
C ALA A 14 -5.86 -0.14 7.02
N ALA A 15 -5.53 0.42 5.85
CA ALA A 15 -5.57 -0.29 4.58
C ALA A 15 -4.62 -1.50 4.55
N SER A 16 -3.42 -1.37 5.12
CA SER A 16 -2.45 -2.45 5.26
C SER A 16 -2.96 -3.58 6.15
N LEU A 17 -3.55 -3.24 7.30
CA LEU A 17 -4.13 -4.21 8.23
C LEU A 17 -5.33 -4.96 7.62
N TRP A 18 -6.16 -4.23 6.87
CA TRP A 18 -7.25 -4.83 6.11
C TRP A 18 -6.75 -5.77 5.02
N LEU A 19 -5.73 -5.37 4.25
CA LEU A 19 -5.10 -6.22 3.22
C LEU A 19 -4.49 -7.48 3.82
N ALA A 20 -3.84 -7.40 4.98
CA ALA A 20 -3.32 -8.56 5.69
C ALA A 20 -4.45 -9.54 6.07
N SER A 21 -5.57 -9.01 6.56
CA SER A 21 -6.77 -9.80 6.90
C SER A 21 -7.37 -10.45 5.65
N PHE A 22 -7.50 -9.69 4.56
CA PHE A 22 -8.01 -10.18 3.27
C PHE A 22 -7.16 -11.33 2.72
N LEU A 23 -5.83 -11.17 2.70
CA LEU A 23 -4.91 -12.21 2.22
C LEU A 23 -4.92 -13.45 3.10
N LEU A 24 -5.03 -13.27 4.42
CA LEU A 24 -5.18 -14.38 5.34
C LEU A 24 -6.43 -15.19 5.02
N TYR A 25 -7.59 -14.54 4.89
CA TYR A 25 -8.86 -15.21 4.56
C TYR A 25 -8.81 -15.89 3.19
N ALA A 26 -8.24 -15.21 2.19
CA ALA A 26 -8.02 -15.79 0.87
C ALA A 26 -7.13 -17.04 0.94
N SER A 27 -6.06 -17.01 1.76
CA SER A 27 -5.16 -18.16 1.97
C SER A 27 -5.83 -19.32 2.73
N LEU A 28 -6.87 -19.02 3.50
CA LEU A 28 -7.72 -19.99 4.18
C LEU A 28 -8.88 -20.47 3.31
N ARG A 29 -9.02 -19.96 2.07
CA ARG A 29 -10.14 -20.21 1.15
C ARG A 29 -11.50 -19.85 1.75
N ILE A 30 -11.51 -18.91 2.70
CA ILE A 30 -12.70 -18.31 3.28
C ILE A 30 -13.00 -17.04 2.48
N ASN A 31 -14.28 -16.68 2.33
CA ASN A 31 -14.67 -15.48 1.60
C ASN A 31 -13.93 -14.24 2.17
N PRO A 32 -13.02 -13.62 1.41
CA PRO A 32 -12.13 -12.59 1.93
C PRO A 32 -12.85 -11.24 2.13
N LEU A 33 -14.07 -11.07 1.59
CA LEU A 33 -14.92 -9.91 1.88
C LEU A 33 -15.46 -9.89 3.31
N HIS A 34 -15.44 -11.05 4.00
CA HIS A 34 -15.76 -11.13 5.43
C HIS A 34 -14.56 -10.83 6.33
N ALA A 35 -13.37 -10.60 5.77
CA ALA A 35 -12.22 -10.18 6.54
C ALA A 35 -12.43 -8.74 7.03
N GLY A 36 -12.86 -8.61 8.29
CA GLY A 36 -12.95 -7.30 8.94
C GLY A 36 -11.57 -6.66 9.09
N MET A 37 -11.54 -5.37 9.44
CA MET A 37 -10.30 -4.62 9.71
C MET A 37 -9.40 -5.31 10.76
N TRP A 38 -10.03 -6.04 11.69
CA TRP A 38 -9.39 -6.73 12.80
C TRP A 38 -9.19 -8.24 12.56
N GLY A 39 -9.60 -8.76 11.39
CA GLY A 39 -9.65 -10.21 11.15
C GLY A 39 -8.30 -10.91 11.25
N TRP A 40 -7.20 -10.24 10.89
CA TRP A 40 -5.86 -10.76 11.12
C TRP A 40 -5.52 -10.82 12.62
N LEU A 41 -5.87 -9.80 13.41
CA LEU A 41 -5.63 -9.78 14.87
C LEU A 41 -6.46 -10.86 15.59
N ASP A 42 -7.72 -11.00 15.23
CA ASP A 42 -8.60 -12.04 15.78
C ASP A 42 -8.03 -13.45 15.50
N ALA A 43 -7.53 -13.67 14.28
CA ALA A 43 -6.90 -14.94 13.90
C ALA A 43 -5.57 -15.18 14.64
N VAL A 44 -4.78 -14.15 14.95
CA VAL A 44 -3.59 -14.28 15.81
C VAL A 44 -3.98 -14.70 17.22
N LEU A 45 -5.03 -14.10 17.79
CA LEU A 45 -5.52 -14.45 19.13
C LEU A 45 -6.00 -15.91 19.16
N MET A 46 -6.82 -16.32 18.20
CA MET A 46 -7.28 -17.71 18.08
C MET A 46 -6.12 -18.70 17.87
N TRP A 47 -5.09 -18.32 17.13
CA TRP A 47 -3.89 -19.14 16.98
C TRP A 47 -3.10 -19.26 18.29
N ARG A 48 -2.94 -18.16 19.04
CA ARG A 48 -2.27 -18.13 20.34
C ARG A 48 -3.01 -18.98 21.38
N ASP A 49 -4.34 -18.96 21.34
CA ASP A 49 -5.21 -19.74 22.23
C ASP A 49 -5.30 -21.22 21.79
N GLY A 50 -4.59 -21.61 20.73
CA GLY A 50 -4.49 -23.00 20.27
C GLY A 50 -5.68 -23.48 19.43
N LEU A 51 -6.63 -22.61 19.09
CA LEU A 51 -7.83 -22.95 18.32
C LEU A 51 -7.55 -23.17 16.82
N MET A 52 -6.39 -22.74 16.32
CA MET A 52 -6.00 -22.85 14.90
C MET A 52 -4.57 -23.41 14.71
N PRO A 53 -4.29 -24.67 15.11
CA PRO A 53 -3.00 -25.29 14.81
C PRO A 53 -2.83 -25.39 13.29
N ASN A 54 -1.65 -25.03 12.78
CA ASN A 54 -1.27 -24.96 11.34
C ASN A 54 -1.52 -23.65 10.58
N VAL A 55 -2.09 -22.60 11.21
CA VAL A 55 -2.31 -21.31 10.53
C VAL A 55 -1.16 -20.31 10.73
N GLY A 56 -0.23 -20.58 11.65
CA GLY A 56 0.89 -19.69 12.00
C GLY A 56 1.73 -19.19 10.82
N ARG A 57 2.10 -20.06 9.87
CA ARG A 57 2.88 -19.64 8.68
C ARG A 57 2.10 -18.68 7.78
N LYS A 58 0.79 -18.88 7.66
CA LYS A 58 -0.10 -18.00 6.87
C LYS A 58 -0.29 -16.66 7.57
N LEU A 59 -0.39 -16.65 8.90
CA LEU A 59 -0.45 -15.43 9.72
C LEU A 59 0.81 -14.57 9.54
N VAL A 60 1.98 -15.18 9.64
CA VAL A 60 3.27 -14.49 9.44
C VAL A 60 3.38 -13.95 8.02
N GLY A 61 3.01 -14.75 7.00
CA GLY A 61 3.03 -14.31 5.61
C GLY A 61 2.11 -13.10 5.36
N ALA A 62 0.90 -13.12 5.90
CA ALA A 62 -0.04 -12.01 5.81
C ALA A 62 0.48 -10.75 6.52
N ALA A 63 1.09 -10.91 7.69
CA ALA A 63 1.69 -9.81 8.45
C ALA A 63 2.85 -9.15 7.70
N LEU A 64 3.76 -9.97 7.17
CA LEU A 64 4.89 -9.48 6.37
C LEU A 64 4.40 -8.71 5.15
N PHE A 65 3.39 -9.22 4.45
CA PHE A 65 2.81 -8.50 3.32
C PHE A 65 2.20 -7.16 3.74
N GLY A 66 1.45 -7.12 4.84
CA GLY A 66 0.93 -5.87 5.41
C GLY A 66 2.05 -4.85 5.67
N VAL A 67 3.12 -5.27 6.34
CA VAL A 67 4.30 -4.43 6.60
C VAL A 67 4.93 -3.93 5.30
N PHE A 68 5.12 -4.81 4.30
CA PHE A 68 5.66 -4.42 3.00
C PHE A 68 4.80 -3.38 2.29
N VAL A 69 3.48 -3.50 2.34
CA VAL A 69 2.57 -2.50 1.75
C VAL A 69 2.60 -1.19 2.54
N SER A 70 2.64 -1.26 3.87
CA SER A 70 2.66 -0.08 4.74
C SER A 70 3.95 0.74 4.59
N LEU A 71 5.08 0.09 4.38
CA LEU A 71 6.37 0.76 4.16
C LEU A 71 6.61 1.10 2.68
N GLY A 72 6.30 0.16 1.78
CA GLY A 72 6.50 0.31 0.34
C GLY A 72 5.56 1.31 -0.30
N GLY A 73 4.30 1.38 0.13
CA GLY A 73 3.29 2.30 -0.41
C GLY A 73 3.70 3.77 -0.28
N PRO A 74 4.05 4.27 0.91
CA PRO A 74 4.53 5.64 1.10
C PRO A 74 5.81 5.94 0.33
N VAL A 75 6.78 5.02 0.31
CA VAL A 75 8.05 5.21 -0.42
C VAL A 75 7.80 5.32 -1.92
N LEU A 76 6.99 4.44 -2.49
CA LEU A 76 6.61 4.49 -3.91
C LEU A 76 5.77 5.72 -4.24
N GLY A 77 4.86 6.13 -3.33
CA GLY A 77 4.06 7.34 -3.48
C GLY A 77 4.92 8.60 -3.50
N VAL A 78 5.86 8.73 -2.55
CA VAL A 78 6.83 9.84 -2.52
C VAL A 78 7.70 9.83 -3.77
N HIS A 79 8.19 8.66 -4.19
CA HIS A 79 8.97 8.54 -5.42
C HIS A 79 8.16 8.96 -6.65
N ALA A 80 6.90 8.54 -6.77
CA ALA A 80 6.02 8.91 -7.88
C ALA A 80 5.75 10.41 -7.93
N LEU A 81 5.47 11.03 -6.77
CA LEU A 81 5.29 12.48 -6.65
C LEU A 81 6.59 13.25 -6.94
N TRP A 82 7.74 12.70 -6.55
CA TRP A 82 9.04 13.28 -6.86
C TRP A 82 9.32 13.25 -8.37
N VAL A 83 9.09 12.10 -9.02
CA VAL A 83 9.24 11.96 -10.47
C VAL A 83 8.27 12.86 -11.23
N SER A 84 7.01 12.96 -10.79
CA SER A 84 6.03 13.85 -11.43
C SER A 84 6.39 15.33 -11.25
N SER A 85 6.90 15.73 -10.07
CA SER A 85 7.36 17.11 -9.82
C SER A 85 8.61 17.49 -10.63
N ARG A 86 9.48 16.51 -10.95
CA ARG A 86 10.67 16.72 -11.78
C ARG A 86 10.36 16.79 -13.28
N ARG A 87 9.20 16.31 -13.73
CA ARG A 87 8.69 16.60 -15.07
C ARG A 87 8.25 18.06 -15.09
N ARG A 88 9.22 18.96 -15.34
CA ARG A 88 8.96 20.40 -15.48
C ARG A 88 7.87 20.62 -16.52
N HIS A 89 6.89 21.43 -16.15
CA HIS A 89 5.88 21.95 -17.07
C HIS A 89 6.60 22.57 -18.28
N LEU A 90 6.13 22.24 -19.48
CA LEU A 90 6.45 23.01 -20.67
C LEU A 90 6.05 24.47 -20.41
N TYR A 91 7.02 25.38 -20.42
CA TYR A 91 6.74 26.81 -20.39
C TYR A 91 6.17 27.18 -21.77
N GLY A 92 4.85 27.23 -21.87
CA GLY A 92 4.13 27.53 -23.11
C GLY A 92 3.51 26.29 -23.78
N SER A 93 2.85 26.52 -24.93
CA SER A 93 2.20 25.45 -25.69
C SER A 93 3.24 24.53 -26.35
N ALA A 94 2.99 23.21 -26.35
CA ALA A 94 3.89 22.20 -26.90
C ALA A 94 4.31 22.44 -28.36
N ARG A 95 3.56 23.28 -29.09
CA ARG A 95 3.86 23.70 -30.47
C ARG A 95 5.10 24.60 -30.61
N PHE A 96 5.59 25.19 -29.52
CA PHE A 96 6.78 26.04 -29.51
C PHE A 96 7.98 25.39 -28.80
N ALA A 97 7.83 24.16 -28.33
CA ALA A 97 8.85 23.49 -27.56
C ALA A 97 9.86 22.80 -28.48
N ASN A 98 11.14 22.98 -28.20
CA ASN A 98 12.18 22.28 -28.92
C ASN A 98 12.19 20.79 -28.53
N GLU A 99 12.71 19.90 -29.39
CA GLU A 99 12.68 18.45 -29.18
C GLU A 99 13.38 18.01 -27.88
N ALA A 100 14.40 18.76 -27.46
CA ALA A 100 15.06 18.58 -26.17
C ALA A 100 14.16 18.91 -24.96
N GLU A 101 13.22 19.85 -25.10
CA GLU A 101 12.27 20.25 -24.06
C GLU A 101 11.11 19.26 -23.97
N ILE A 102 10.61 18.78 -25.10
CA ILE A 102 9.57 17.73 -25.18
C ILE A 102 10.08 16.43 -24.53
N ARG A 103 11.33 16.02 -24.82
CA ARG A 103 11.97 14.86 -24.20
C ARG A 103 12.16 15.03 -22.70
N ARG A 104 12.51 16.24 -22.23
CA ARG A 104 12.61 16.55 -20.79
C ARG A 104 11.27 16.55 -20.06
N ALA A 105 10.18 16.89 -20.74
CA ALA A 105 8.83 16.80 -20.20
C ALA A 105 8.28 15.36 -20.16
N GLY A 106 8.94 14.42 -20.87
CA GLY A 106 8.54 13.01 -20.93
C GLY A 106 7.30 12.77 -21.79
N LEU A 107 7.14 13.56 -22.86
CA LEU A 107 6.06 13.43 -23.87
C LEU A 107 6.51 12.65 -25.13
N LEU A 108 7.76 12.19 -25.16
CA LEU A 108 8.35 11.25 -26.12
C LEU A 108 8.66 9.95 -25.38
#